data_AF-A0A521ZJ51-F1
#
_entry.id   AF-A0A521ZJ51-F1
#
_cell.length_a   1.000
_cell.length_b   1.000
_cell.length_c   1.000
_cell.angle_alpha   90.00
_cell.angle_beta   90.00
_cell.angle_gamma   90.00
#
_symmetry.space_group_name_H-M   'P 1'
#
loop_
_entity.id
_entity.type
_entity.pdbx_description
1 polymer ?
#
loop_
_entity_poly.entity_id
_entity_poly.type
_entity_poly.pdbx_seq_one_letter_code
_entity_poly.pdbx_strand_id
1 'polypeptide(L)'
;MRFEISERVTTSRSDKELLAALQAQFQKVARSVDTEGQRFKASALEASFGSINRKDEALVYVKPIEGGQLLVADVLYRPSMAFWIILLITAFSAIGWLIPIFFYITQKKTVEQAVRTCFERVKNEFTQAGLAPSLVRSTSFEDALEQLGRLKDKGLLNDDEFAARKQALLDGHAQGAQVRSPAVITQHEVAGSEPRTIHGGPLALDLDLPPGIKGWSWGAFFLNFFWAIPNRTWIGLLTAIPIIGFPMPLILGFKGREWAWRNRQWDSVEHFNRVQRQWTVAGVIFYVVAIVIIAFGKAYPSLEARFNPQDEGEHSAQKELGGSQPVQIAQAALDLAASSASQAQTPAPTADDSTTNPQQDTQEIFTGNTNPQFTATTMAGSVYLVEDAQKIHYLALNGTPLFNGEDAKYQNPIKLFTLSSNEQALLVESSGGRGTSCETLFFFVLIKRSGQVSWTPEFGSCFHGGTYAQSGDQILLTIPKMGGVSRYVLRNGEIREDGRLVQIVQSRENDPAD
;
A
#
# COMPACT_ATOMS: atom_id res chain seq x y z
N MET A 1 9.90 -2.55 15.72
CA MET A 1 8.53 -3.11 15.73
C MET A 1 8.65 -4.62 15.56
N ARG A 2 7.75 -5.38 16.16
CA ARG A 2 7.57 -6.82 15.91
C ARG A 2 6.09 -7.01 15.59
N PHE A 3 5.76 -7.78 14.57
CA PHE A 3 4.38 -8.11 14.24
C PHE A 3 4.31 -9.51 13.65
N GLU A 4 3.31 -10.27 14.06
CA GLU A 4 3.04 -11.59 13.52
C GLU A 4 2.03 -11.48 12.37
N ILE A 5 2.23 -12.28 11.33
CA ILE A 5 1.23 -12.58 10.31
C ILE A 5 1.00 -14.09 10.38
N SER A 6 -0.24 -14.50 10.55
CA SER A 6 -0.63 -15.90 10.58
C SER A 6 -1.81 -16.15 9.65
N GLU A 7 -1.79 -17.28 8.95
CA GLU A 7 -2.79 -17.65 7.96
C GLU A 7 -3.15 -19.13 8.08
N ARG A 8 -4.45 -19.46 8.04
CA ARG A 8 -4.96 -20.83 8.22
C ARG A 8 -5.11 -21.51 6.86
N VAL A 9 -4.55 -22.71 6.72
CA VAL A 9 -4.63 -23.54 5.52
C VAL A 9 -5.30 -24.87 5.87
N THR A 10 -6.49 -25.10 5.32
CA THR A 10 -7.24 -26.36 5.48
C THR A 10 -6.67 -27.40 4.51
N THR A 11 -5.71 -28.21 4.98
CA THR A 11 -5.02 -29.20 4.14
C THR A 11 -4.65 -30.48 4.89
N SER A 12 -4.51 -31.58 4.15
CA SER A 12 -3.95 -32.85 4.63
C SER A 12 -2.48 -33.05 4.24
N ARG A 13 -1.81 -32.00 3.74
CA ARG A 13 -0.38 -31.99 3.41
C ARG A 13 0.48 -31.82 4.66
N SER A 14 1.73 -32.24 4.59
CA SER A 14 2.67 -32.20 5.70
C SER A 14 3.32 -30.83 5.89
N ASP A 15 3.71 -30.52 7.13
CA ASP A 15 4.39 -29.29 7.53
C ASP A 15 5.66 -29.06 6.71
N LYS A 16 6.35 -30.14 6.31
CA LYS A 16 7.56 -30.09 5.49
C LYS A 16 7.28 -29.71 4.03
N GLU A 17 6.17 -30.17 3.45
CA GLU A 17 5.74 -29.74 2.10
C GLU A 17 5.34 -28.26 2.11
N LEU A 18 4.54 -27.85 3.11
CA LEU A 18 4.11 -26.45 3.27
C LEU A 18 5.28 -25.50 3.54
N LEU A 19 6.23 -25.88 4.40
CA LEU A 19 7.42 -25.07 4.69
C LEU A 19 8.33 -24.95 3.45
N ALA A 20 8.48 -26.01 2.65
CA ALA A 20 9.24 -25.97 1.40
C ALA A 20 8.56 -25.08 0.33
N ALA A 21 7.24 -25.18 0.19
CA ALA A 21 6.47 -24.30 -0.70
C ALA A 21 6.58 -22.83 -0.27
N LEU A 22 6.46 -22.56 1.03
CA LEU A 22 6.72 -21.23 1.60
C LEU A 22 8.14 -20.75 1.29
N GLN A 23 9.17 -21.56 1.53
CA GLN A 23 10.55 -21.19 1.26
C GLN A 23 10.74 -20.81 -0.22
N ALA A 24 10.17 -21.58 -1.15
CA ALA A 24 10.21 -21.30 -2.58
C ALA A 24 9.43 -20.04 -3.00
N GLN A 25 8.36 -19.64 -2.29
CA GLN A 25 7.69 -18.36 -2.54
C GLN A 25 8.48 -17.18 -1.94
N PHE A 26 9.07 -17.34 -0.76
CA PHE A 26 9.86 -16.29 -0.09
C PHE A 26 11.18 -16.00 -0.82
N GLN A 27 11.82 -17.01 -1.42
CA GLN A 27 13.03 -16.85 -2.27
C GLN A 27 12.83 -15.93 -3.48
N LYS A 28 11.58 -15.64 -3.88
CA LYS A 28 11.25 -14.74 -4.99
C LYS A 28 11.19 -13.26 -4.57
N VAL A 29 11.03 -12.99 -3.27
CA VAL A 29 10.75 -11.64 -2.74
C VAL A 29 11.72 -11.19 -1.64
N ALA A 30 12.43 -12.10 -0.99
CA ALA A 30 13.44 -11.81 0.04
C ALA A 30 14.87 -11.92 -0.53
N ARG A 31 15.79 -11.11 0.01
CA ARG A 31 17.20 -11.09 -0.44
C ARG A 31 18.04 -12.26 0.08
N SER A 32 17.73 -12.79 1.26
CA SER A 32 18.22 -14.09 1.75
C SER A 32 17.07 -14.89 2.34
N VAL A 33 17.17 -16.21 2.27
CA VAL A 33 16.20 -17.14 2.86
C VAL A 33 16.98 -18.33 3.43
N ASP A 34 17.23 -18.27 4.73
CA ASP A 34 18.20 -19.10 5.44
C ASP A 34 17.45 -20.15 6.29
N THR A 35 17.68 -21.46 6.07
CA THR A 35 16.92 -22.52 6.74
C THR A 35 17.46 -22.82 8.14
N GLU A 36 16.60 -22.75 9.16
CA GLU A 36 16.90 -23.02 10.57
C GLU A 36 16.12 -24.27 11.05
N GLY A 37 16.34 -25.43 10.43
CA GLY A 37 15.66 -26.68 10.79
C GLY A 37 14.19 -26.72 10.32
N GLN A 38 13.22 -26.60 11.25
CA GLN A 38 11.78 -26.62 10.96
C GLN A 38 11.18 -25.21 10.72
N ARG A 39 12.03 -24.21 10.53
CA ARG A 39 11.67 -22.83 10.18
C ARG A 39 12.69 -22.27 9.19
N PHE A 40 12.38 -21.16 8.55
CA PHE A 40 13.39 -20.39 7.80
C PHE A 40 13.30 -18.90 8.13
N LYS A 41 14.43 -18.22 7.97
CA LYS A 41 14.57 -16.79 8.16
C LYS A 41 14.67 -16.10 6.80
N ALA A 42 13.68 -15.32 6.43
CA ALA A 42 13.70 -14.49 5.23
C ALA A 42 14.09 -13.05 5.59
N SER A 43 15.09 -12.48 4.91
CA SER A 43 15.64 -11.16 5.22
C SER A 43 15.55 -10.19 4.03
N ALA A 44 15.20 -8.94 4.31
CA ALA A 44 14.99 -7.87 3.32
C ALA A 44 14.02 -8.29 2.19
N LEU A 45 12.76 -8.45 2.59
CA LEU A 45 11.59 -8.67 1.74
C LEU A 45 11.30 -7.41 0.91
N GLU A 46 10.98 -7.53 -0.38
CA GLU A 46 10.71 -6.41 -1.30
C GLU A 46 11.76 -5.28 -1.19
N ALA A 47 13.02 -5.66 -1.37
CA ALA A 47 14.18 -4.80 -1.20
C ALA A 47 14.41 -3.89 -2.42
N SER A 48 13.89 -2.66 -2.35
CA SER A 48 14.11 -1.60 -3.34
C SER A 48 15.17 -0.59 -2.87
N PHE A 49 15.48 0.41 -3.72
CA PHE A 49 16.26 1.59 -3.31
C PHE A 49 15.69 2.28 -2.06
N GLY A 50 14.36 2.29 -1.90
CA GLY A 50 13.71 2.85 -0.72
C GLY A 50 13.95 2.05 0.57
N SER A 51 14.16 0.74 0.46
CA SER A 51 14.31 -0.17 1.61
C SER A 51 15.59 0.09 2.43
N ILE A 52 16.47 1.00 2.01
CA ILE A 52 17.65 1.45 2.76
C ILE A 52 17.31 1.94 4.18
N ASN A 53 16.10 2.44 4.43
CA ASN A 53 15.67 2.92 5.76
C ASN A 53 15.23 1.80 6.74
N ARG A 54 15.15 0.54 6.31
CA ARG A 54 14.71 -0.58 7.18
C ARG A 54 15.73 -1.71 7.25
N LYS A 55 15.63 -2.51 8.30
CA LYS A 55 16.00 -3.92 8.30
C LYS A 55 14.75 -4.70 8.71
N ASP A 56 14.37 -5.67 7.89
CA ASP A 56 13.24 -6.56 8.12
C ASP A 56 13.70 -8.02 7.99
N GLU A 57 13.29 -8.81 8.98
CA GLU A 57 13.64 -10.22 9.15
C GLU A 57 12.36 -10.95 9.56
N ALA A 58 11.85 -11.84 8.69
CA ALA A 58 10.67 -12.66 8.96
C ALA A 58 11.10 -14.08 9.29
N LEU A 59 10.77 -14.55 10.50
CA LEU A 59 10.96 -15.93 10.91
C LEU A 59 9.69 -16.72 10.59
N VAL A 60 9.76 -17.57 9.56
CA VAL A 60 8.62 -18.28 8.98
C VAL A 60 8.65 -19.74 9.41
N TYR A 61 7.53 -20.21 9.96
CA TYR A 61 7.33 -21.58 10.41
C TYR A 61 5.88 -22.02 10.21
N VAL A 62 5.64 -23.31 10.33
CA VAL A 62 4.29 -23.91 10.24
C VAL A 62 3.95 -24.55 11.59
N LYS A 63 2.67 -24.51 11.96
CA LYS A 63 2.16 -25.08 13.23
C LYS A 63 0.87 -25.86 12.99
N PRO A 64 0.75 -27.12 13.43
CA PRO A 64 -0.49 -27.87 13.32
C PRO A 64 -1.59 -27.30 14.22
N ILE A 65 -2.83 -27.31 13.72
CA ILE A 65 -4.04 -26.81 14.40
C ILE A 65 -5.26 -27.66 14.04
N GLU A 66 -6.34 -27.55 14.81
CA GLU A 66 -7.58 -28.29 14.52
C GLU A 66 -8.13 -27.93 13.12
N GLY A 67 -8.23 -28.94 12.26
CA GLY A 67 -8.72 -28.81 10.88
C GLY A 67 -7.70 -28.30 9.84
N GLY A 68 -6.41 -28.22 10.15
CA GLY A 68 -5.40 -27.87 9.15
C GLY A 68 -4.05 -27.43 9.74
N GLN A 69 -3.38 -26.51 9.05
CA GLN A 69 -2.10 -25.95 9.48
C GLN A 69 -2.16 -24.42 9.53
N LEU A 70 -1.42 -23.83 10.46
CA LEU A 70 -1.24 -22.39 10.60
C LEU A 70 0.14 -22.03 10.07
N LEU A 71 0.19 -21.25 8.99
CA LEU A 71 1.43 -20.64 8.52
C LEU A 71 1.67 -19.41 9.42
N VAL A 72 2.87 -19.24 9.96
CA VAL A 72 3.19 -18.12 10.87
C VAL A 72 4.50 -17.46 10.47
N ALA A 73 4.49 -16.14 10.35
CA ALA A 73 5.65 -15.30 10.08
C ALA A 73 5.76 -14.22 11.16
N ASP A 74 6.75 -14.34 12.03
CA ASP A 74 7.08 -13.34 13.04
C ASP A 74 8.10 -12.36 12.45
N VAL A 75 7.68 -11.11 12.23
CA VAL A 75 8.44 -10.11 11.48
C VAL A 75 9.07 -9.09 12.42
N LEU A 76 10.40 -9.16 12.55
CA LEU A 76 11.21 -8.15 13.23
C LEU A 76 11.55 -7.01 12.27
N TYR A 77 10.78 -5.92 12.36
CA TYR A 77 10.92 -4.73 11.53
C TYR A 77 11.57 -3.59 12.33
N ARG A 78 12.86 -3.31 12.06
CA ARG A 78 13.68 -2.34 12.80
C ARG A 78 14.26 -1.24 11.90
N PRO A 79 14.47 -0.01 12.39
CA PRO A 79 15.07 1.03 11.56
C PRO A 79 16.53 0.68 11.26
N SER A 80 16.99 0.96 10.04
CA SER A 80 18.38 0.73 9.67
C SER A 80 19.33 1.79 10.26
N MET A 81 20.65 1.56 10.16
CA MET A 81 21.62 2.62 10.45
C MET A 81 21.43 3.84 9.52
N ALA A 82 21.08 3.62 8.26
CA ALA A 82 20.81 4.68 7.30
C ALA A 82 19.57 5.51 7.67
N PHE A 83 18.52 4.91 8.25
CA PHE A 83 17.40 5.66 8.82
C PHE A 83 17.86 6.62 9.92
N TRP A 84 18.65 6.14 10.89
CA TRP A 84 19.12 6.98 12.00
C TRP A 84 20.05 8.09 11.52
N ILE A 85 20.92 7.79 10.55
CA ILE A 85 21.75 8.76 9.84
C ILE A 85 20.90 9.84 9.14
N ILE A 86 19.92 9.44 8.32
CA ILE A 86 19.10 10.37 7.54
C ILE A 86 18.23 11.21 8.48
N LEU A 87 17.69 10.60 9.54
CA LEU A 87 16.97 11.30 10.61
C LEU A 87 17.87 12.33 11.31
N LEU A 88 19.12 12.01 11.64
CA LEU A 88 20.07 12.98 12.24
C LEU A 88 20.43 14.12 11.28
N ILE A 89 20.72 13.82 10.02
CA ILE A 89 21.04 14.84 9.00
C ILE A 89 19.84 15.76 8.74
N THR A 90 18.61 15.24 8.84
CA THR A 90 17.38 16.01 8.60
C THR A 90 16.73 16.59 9.86
N ALA A 91 17.18 16.22 11.06
CA ALA A 91 16.69 16.70 12.37
C ALA A 91 16.70 18.24 12.51
N PHE A 92 17.60 18.90 11.80
CA PHE A 92 17.81 20.35 11.83
C PHE A 92 17.06 21.09 10.69
N SER A 93 16.14 20.41 10.00
CA SER A 93 15.29 20.97 8.92
C SER A 93 13.81 20.99 9.30
N ALA A 94 13.01 21.84 8.64
CA ALA A 94 11.60 22.10 8.96
C ALA A 94 10.77 20.85 9.29
N ILE A 95 10.68 19.97 8.29
CA ILE A 95 9.86 18.77 8.30
C ILE A 95 10.62 17.59 7.66
N GLY A 96 11.88 17.81 7.24
CA GLY A 96 12.70 16.77 6.61
C GLY A 96 12.93 15.57 7.53
N TRP A 97 12.94 15.79 8.85
CA TRP A 97 13.04 14.72 9.86
C TRP A 97 11.80 13.82 9.92
N LEU A 98 10.63 14.29 9.46
CA LEU A 98 9.46 13.44 9.25
C LEU A 98 9.58 12.57 7.99
N ILE A 99 10.39 12.94 7.00
CA ILE A 99 10.53 12.16 5.75
C ILE A 99 11.05 10.73 6.01
N PRO A 100 12.17 10.49 6.72
CA PRO A 100 12.60 9.12 7.01
C PRO A 100 11.61 8.37 7.91
N ILE A 101 10.94 9.06 8.84
CA ILE A 101 9.92 8.47 9.73
C ILE A 101 8.70 8.01 8.93
N PHE A 102 8.11 8.88 8.12
CA PHE A 102 6.99 8.59 7.24
C PHE A 102 7.33 7.43 6.30
N PHE A 103 8.50 7.50 5.64
CA PHE A 103 8.93 6.48 4.67
C PHE A 103 9.22 5.12 5.34
N TYR A 104 9.73 5.11 6.57
CA TYR A 104 9.89 3.89 7.36
C TYR A 104 8.54 3.31 7.84
N ILE A 105 7.53 4.14 8.10
CA ILE A 105 6.18 3.69 8.49
C ILE A 105 5.39 3.16 7.28
N THR A 106 5.40 3.85 6.13
CA THR A 106 4.68 3.39 4.93
C THR A 106 5.21 2.04 4.44
N GLN A 107 6.54 1.87 4.43
CA GLN A 107 7.21 0.62 4.05
C GLN A 107 6.87 -0.59 4.93
N LYS A 108 6.34 -0.39 6.15
CA LYS A 108 5.86 -1.50 6.99
C LYS A 108 4.73 -2.25 6.29
N LYS A 109 3.88 -1.55 5.52
CA LYS A 109 2.81 -2.16 4.71
C LYS A 109 3.37 -3.04 3.59
N THR A 110 4.44 -2.62 2.93
CA THR A 110 5.09 -3.41 1.85
C THR A 110 5.58 -4.76 2.36
N VAL A 111 6.26 -4.78 3.51
CA VAL A 111 6.72 -6.04 4.15
C VAL A 111 5.53 -6.90 4.59
N GLU A 112 4.48 -6.28 5.13
CA GLU A 112 3.26 -6.98 5.53
C GLU A 112 2.54 -7.62 4.32
N GLN A 113 2.45 -6.90 3.20
CA GLN A 113 1.86 -7.38 1.96
C GLN A 113 2.69 -8.48 1.29
N ALA A 114 4.03 -8.38 1.32
CA ALA A 114 4.92 -9.42 0.77
C ALA A 114 4.70 -10.78 1.47
N VAL A 115 4.72 -10.78 2.81
CA VAL A 115 4.49 -11.98 3.63
C VAL A 115 3.08 -12.54 3.39
N ARG A 116 2.04 -11.69 3.42
CA ARG A 116 0.66 -12.10 3.11
C ARG A 116 0.53 -12.70 1.70
N THR A 117 1.21 -12.14 0.71
CA THR A 117 1.19 -12.65 -0.67
C THR A 117 1.85 -14.02 -0.79
N CYS A 118 2.96 -14.26 -0.09
CA CYS A 118 3.58 -15.58 -0.04
C CYS A 118 2.66 -16.60 0.67
N PHE A 119 1.98 -16.19 1.76
CA PHE A 119 1.06 -17.05 2.51
C PHE A 119 -0.19 -17.39 1.70
N GLU A 120 -0.82 -16.40 1.04
CA GLU A 120 -1.97 -16.63 0.15
C GLU A 120 -1.61 -17.51 -1.05
N ARG A 121 -0.42 -17.35 -1.65
CA ARG A 121 0.02 -18.25 -2.75
C ARG A 121 0.06 -19.71 -2.29
N VAL A 122 0.68 -20.00 -1.14
CA VAL A 122 0.74 -21.37 -0.60
C VAL A 122 -0.64 -21.85 -0.13
N LYS A 123 -1.43 -21.01 0.52
CA LYS A 123 -2.81 -21.31 0.92
C LYS A 123 -3.68 -21.72 -0.27
N ASN A 124 -3.64 -20.98 -1.37
CA ASN A 124 -4.44 -21.29 -2.56
C ASN A 124 -3.93 -22.52 -3.33
N GLU A 125 -2.64 -22.85 -3.24
CA GLU A 125 -2.05 -24.08 -3.81
C GLU A 125 -2.34 -25.34 -2.94
N PHE A 126 -2.49 -25.19 -1.62
CA PHE A 126 -2.58 -26.32 -0.67
C PHE A 126 -3.97 -26.53 -0.02
N THR A 127 -4.88 -25.56 -0.07
CA THR A 127 -6.22 -25.67 0.57
C THR A 127 -7.12 -26.65 -0.18
N GLN A 128 -7.75 -27.57 0.55
CA GLN A 128 -8.76 -28.47 -0.01
C GLN A 128 -10.13 -27.76 -0.09
N ALA A 129 -10.69 -27.71 -1.29
CA ALA A 129 -12.02 -27.17 -1.55
C ALA A 129 -13.10 -28.08 -0.94
N GLY A 130 -13.62 -27.72 0.24
CA GLY A 130 -14.73 -28.46 0.87
C GLY A 130 -15.18 -28.04 2.27
N LEU A 131 -14.40 -27.25 3.03
CA LEU A 131 -14.69 -26.97 4.45
C LEU A 131 -14.48 -25.50 4.85
N ALA A 132 -15.55 -24.69 4.78
CA ALA A 132 -15.63 -23.36 5.40
C ALA A 132 -17.12 -22.96 5.68
N PRO A 133 -17.53 -22.71 6.94
CA PRO A 133 -18.90 -22.30 7.28
C PRO A 133 -19.08 -20.77 7.33
N SER A 134 -20.33 -20.30 7.20
CA SER A 134 -20.72 -18.88 7.16
C SER A 134 -21.49 -18.42 8.41
N LEU A 135 -21.53 -17.10 8.66
CA LEU A 135 -22.28 -16.47 9.76
C LEU A 135 -22.93 -15.13 9.33
N VAL A 136 -24.00 -14.74 10.01
CA VAL A 136 -24.99 -13.71 9.61
C VAL A 136 -25.01 -12.52 10.57
N ARG A 137 -25.47 -11.33 10.14
CA ARG A 137 -25.77 -10.19 11.03
C ARG A 137 -26.93 -9.31 10.53
N SER A 138 -27.62 -8.63 11.45
CA SER A 138 -28.83 -7.81 11.25
C SER A 138 -28.63 -6.31 11.53
N THR A 139 -29.57 -5.47 11.06
CA THR A 139 -29.61 -4.01 11.22
C THR A 139 -30.55 -3.54 12.35
N SER A 140 -30.56 -2.24 12.64
CA SER A 140 -31.10 -1.61 13.85
C SER A 140 -32.00 -0.38 13.60
N PHE A 141 -32.57 0.18 14.68
CA PHE A 141 -33.42 1.39 14.64
C PHE A 141 -32.68 2.65 14.14
N GLU A 142 -31.39 2.75 14.44
CA GLU A 142 -30.55 3.91 14.07
C GLU A 142 -30.37 4.00 12.55
N ASP A 143 -30.22 2.85 11.89
CA ASP A 143 -30.13 2.73 10.43
C ASP A 143 -31.40 3.27 9.74
N ALA A 144 -32.58 3.03 10.32
CA ALA A 144 -33.87 3.45 9.76
C ALA A 144 -34.08 4.98 9.84
N LEU A 145 -33.60 5.62 10.92
CA LEU A 145 -33.63 7.08 11.05
C LEU A 145 -32.65 7.75 10.06
N GLU A 146 -31.45 7.19 9.87
CA GLU A 146 -30.50 7.69 8.88
C GLU A 146 -31.02 7.50 7.44
N GLN A 147 -31.72 6.39 7.18
CA GLN A 147 -32.36 6.12 5.89
C GLN A 147 -33.45 7.14 5.54
N LEU A 148 -34.28 7.57 6.51
CA LEU A 148 -35.26 8.64 6.28
C LEU A 148 -34.60 10.00 6.00
N GLY A 149 -33.54 10.36 6.73
CA GLY A 149 -32.79 11.60 6.46
C GLY A 149 -32.27 11.64 5.02
N ARG A 150 -31.60 10.56 4.60
CA ARG A 150 -31.10 10.37 3.22
C ARG A 150 -32.18 10.36 2.14
N LEU A 151 -33.46 10.17 2.47
CA LEU A 151 -34.57 10.28 1.51
C LEU A 151 -35.08 11.72 1.38
N LYS A 152 -35.13 12.48 2.48
CA LYS A 152 -35.39 13.93 2.43
C LYS A 152 -34.28 14.67 1.68
N ASP A 153 -33.01 14.37 1.97
CA ASP A 153 -31.86 15.03 1.35
C ASP A 153 -31.76 14.79 -0.17
N LYS A 154 -32.47 13.77 -0.67
CA LYS A 154 -32.62 13.45 -2.11
C LYS A 154 -33.87 14.07 -2.75
N GLY A 155 -34.68 14.83 -1.99
CA GLY A 155 -35.97 15.37 -2.43
C GLY A 155 -37.05 14.30 -2.70
N LEU A 156 -36.87 13.07 -2.19
CA LEU A 156 -37.79 11.95 -2.42
C LEU A 156 -38.94 11.90 -1.40
N LEU A 157 -38.87 12.72 -0.35
CA LEU A 157 -40.01 13.13 0.46
C LEU A 157 -40.00 14.66 0.52
N ASN A 158 -41.19 15.28 0.44
CA ASN A 158 -41.37 16.68 0.83
C ASN A 158 -41.28 16.83 2.37
N ASP A 159 -41.19 18.07 2.85
CA ASP A 159 -41.03 18.38 4.28
C ASP A 159 -42.16 17.81 5.14
N ASP A 160 -43.41 17.89 4.68
CA ASP A 160 -44.58 17.43 5.42
C ASP A 160 -44.67 15.90 5.50
N GLU A 161 -44.36 15.19 4.40
CA GLU A 161 -44.25 13.73 4.40
C GLU A 161 -43.07 13.23 5.23
N PHE A 162 -41.92 13.91 5.17
CA PHE A 162 -40.77 13.58 6.02
C PHE A 162 -41.13 13.79 7.49
N ALA A 163 -41.77 14.91 7.82
CA ALA A 163 -42.30 15.16 9.16
C ALA A 163 -43.27 14.05 9.58
N ALA A 164 -44.26 13.71 8.76
CA ALA A 164 -45.24 12.66 9.06
C ALA A 164 -44.64 11.27 9.24
N ARG A 165 -43.68 10.85 8.40
CA ARG A 165 -43.04 9.52 8.53
C ARG A 165 -42.02 9.46 9.66
N LYS A 166 -41.31 10.56 9.94
CA LYS A 166 -40.47 10.71 11.14
C LYS A 166 -41.34 10.68 12.40
N GLN A 167 -42.47 11.39 12.40
CA GLN A 167 -43.46 11.38 13.47
C GLN A 167 -43.99 9.96 13.69
N ALA A 168 -44.37 9.23 12.64
CA ALA A 168 -44.84 7.84 12.77
C ALA A 168 -43.80 6.87 13.37
N LEU A 169 -42.51 6.99 13.04
CA LEU A 169 -41.44 6.21 13.70
C LEU A 169 -41.21 6.63 15.15
N LEU A 170 -41.33 7.93 15.46
CA LEU A 170 -41.20 8.44 16.82
C LEU A 170 -42.39 8.04 17.68
N ASP A 171 -43.62 8.19 17.21
CA ASP A 171 -44.87 7.80 17.89
C ASP A 171 -44.89 6.28 18.15
N GLY A 172 -44.41 5.48 17.20
CA GLY A 172 -44.21 4.03 17.38
C GLY A 172 -43.15 3.67 18.44
N HIS A 173 -42.27 4.61 18.80
CA HIS A 173 -41.26 4.50 19.85
C HIS A 173 -41.65 5.30 21.12
N ALA A 174 -42.79 6.04 21.11
CA ALA A 174 -43.12 7.07 22.10
C ALA A 174 -44.50 6.89 22.75
N GLN A 175 -44.84 5.66 23.17
CA GLN A 175 -45.70 5.49 24.35
C GLN A 175 -44.90 5.88 25.61
N GLY A 176 -44.59 7.19 25.76
CA GLY A 176 -43.56 7.68 26.67
C GLY A 176 -43.54 9.19 26.92
N ALA A 177 -44.64 9.73 27.46
CA ALA A 177 -44.76 11.04 28.14
C ALA A 177 -44.67 12.37 27.33
N GLN A 178 -45.61 13.27 27.64
CA GLN A 178 -45.58 14.73 27.37
C GLN A 178 -44.61 15.44 28.37
N VAL A 179 -44.28 16.75 28.40
CA VAL A 179 -44.77 18.03 27.82
C VAL A 179 -43.59 19.07 27.97
N ARG A 180 -43.47 20.30 27.42
CA ARG A 180 -44.43 21.39 27.12
C ARG A 180 -44.05 22.31 25.92
N SER A 181 -43.61 23.56 26.14
CA SER A 181 -43.44 24.64 25.13
C SER A 181 -42.71 25.90 25.71
N PRO A 182 -42.31 26.92 24.91
CA PRO A 182 -41.10 27.73 25.18
C PRO A 182 -41.26 29.27 25.41
N ALA A 183 -40.11 29.95 25.58
CA ALA A 183 -39.81 31.38 25.37
C ALA A 183 -38.33 31.53 24.90
N VAL A 184 -37.78 32.53 24.16
CA VAL A 184 -38.15 33.90 23.66
C VAL A 184 -37.36 35.06 24.34
N ILE A 185 -36.94 36.08 23.56
CA ILE A 185 -36.16 37.33 23.91
C ILE A 185 -34.64 37.11 24.19
N THR A 186 -33.64 37.89 23.73
CA THR A 186 -33.49 38.95 22.66
C THR A 186 -32.02 39.02 22.18
N GLN A 187 -31.75 39.80 21.12
CA GLN A 187 -30.42 40.32 20.76
C GLN A 187 -29.80 41.18 21.89
N HIS A 188 -28.48 41.38 21.86
CA HIS A 188 -27.85 42.60 22.36
C HIS A 188 -26.61 42.97 21.55
N GLU A 189 -26.54 44.23 21.12
CA GLU A 189 -25.38 44.87 20.48
C GLU A 189 -24.75 45.86 21.46
N VAL A 190 -23.42 45.92 21.52
CA VAL A 190 -22.65 46.99 22.17
C VAL A 190 -21.39 47.25 21.34
N ALA A 191 -21.04 48.53 21.16
CA ALA A 191 -19.96 48.98 20.28
C ALA A 191 -18.55 48.75 20.85
N GLY A 192 -17.54 48.80 19.98
CA GLY A 192 -16.15 48.45 20.29
C GLY A 192 -15.28 49.60 20.81
N SER A 193 -13.97 49.32 20.90
CA SER A 193 -12.94 50.30 21.24
C SER A 193 -11.59 50.01 20.56
N GLU A 194 -11.10 51.00 19.82
CA GLU A 194 -9.71 51.33 19.45
C GLU A 194 -8.74 50.25 18.86
N PRO A 195 -8.17 50.48 17.66
CA PRO A 195 -7.02 49.73 17.18
C PRO A 195 -5.73 50.24 17.83
N ARG A 196 -5.04 49.40 18.61
CA ARG A 196 -3.69 49.73 19.12
C ARG A 196 -2.66 49.76 18.00
N THR A 197 -2.20 50.96 17.67
CA THR A 197 -1.02 51.20 16.84
C THR A 197 0.24 50.65 17.52
N ILE A 198 0.83 49.61 16.96
CA ILE A 198 2.22 49.27 17.27
C ILE A 198 3.11 50.19 16.44
N HIS A 199 3.98 50.96 17.11
CA HIS A 199 4.84 51.92 16.46
C HIS A 199 5.83 51.22 15.49
N GLY A 200 5.64 51.45 14.20
CA GLY A 200 6.68 51.22 13.20
C GLY A 200 7.82 52.21 13.41
N GLY A 201 8.82 51.83 14.21
CA GLY A 201 10.12 52.49 14.20
C GLY A 201 10.72 52.45 12.78
N PRO A 202 11.36 53.52 12.31
CA PRO A 202 11.71 53.66 10.90
C PRO A 202 12.72 52.61 10.43
N LEU A 203 12.71 52.36 9.12
CA LEU A 203 13.78 51.66 8.41
C LEU A 203 15.13 52.33 8.74
N ALA A 204 15.90 51.71 9.63
CA ALA A 204 17.26 52.15 9.91
C ALA A 204 18.07 52.09 8.61
N LEU A 205 18.73 53.20 8.26
CA LEU A 205 19.53 53.34 7.04
C LEU A 205 20.58 52.22 6.94
N ASP A 206 21.01 51.93 5.72
CA ASP A 206 22.11 51.00 5.46
C ASP A 206 23.46 51.66 5.81
N LEU A 207 23.64 51.94 7.10
CA LEU A 207 24.89 52.37 7.71
C LEU A 207 25.94 51.27 7.54
N ASP A 208 27.13 51.67 7.12
CA ASP A 208 28.23 50.76 6.80
C ASP A 208 28.50 49.74 7.91
N LEU A 209 28.22 48.48 7.63
CA LEU A 209 28.56 47.37 8.53
C LEU A 209 30.09 47.32 8.69
N PRO A 210 30.62 47.21 9.93
CA PRO A 210 32.06 47.16 10.16
C PRO A 210 32.76 46.11 9.29
N PRO A 211 33.97 46.39 8.76
CA PRO A 211 34.75 45.43 8.00
C PRO A 211 34.87 44.09 8.75
N GLY A 212 34.63 42.99 8.04
CA GLY A 212 34.64 41.64 8.63
C GLY A 212 33.34 41.20 9.31
N ILE A 213 32.22 41.95 9.22
CA ILE A 213 30.88 41.45 9.59
C ILE A 213 30.23 40.69 8.43
N LYS A 214 30.13 41.29 7.24
CA LYS A 214 29.55 40.66 6.03
C LYS A 214 30.29 39.36 5.67
N GLY A 215 29.56 38.38 5.12
CA GLY A 215 30.11 37.07 4.71
C GLY A 215 29.17 35.90 5.03
N TRP A 216 29.50 34.71 4.51
CA TRP A 216 28.68 33.51 4.64
C TRP A 216 28.66 32.94 6.06
N SER A 217 27.50 32.47 6.50
CA SER A 217 27.23 31.94 7.84
C SER A 217 27.04 30.42 7.81
N TRP A 218 28.14 29.67 7.81
CA TRP A 218 28.11 28.20 7.89
C TRP A 218 27.30 27.69 9.09
N GLY A 219 27.44 28.34 10.26
CA GLY A 219 26.66 28.00 11.45
C GLY A 219 25.14 28.17 11.25
N ALA A 220 24.72 29.24 10.58
CA ALA A 220 23.30 29.49 10.33
C ALA A 220 22.73 28.54 9.26
N PHE A 221 23.51 28.22 8.23
CA PHE A 221 23.14 27.27 7.17
C PHE A 221 22.99 25.84 7.68
N PHE A 222 23.92 25.36 8.52
CA PHE A 222 23.91 23.98 9.01
C PHE A 222 23.01 23.74 10.23
N LEU A 223 22.84 24.75 11.11
CA LEU A 223 22.15 24.57 12.40
C LEU A 223 20.83 25.36 12.49
N ASN A 224 20.46 26.10 11.45
CA ASN A 224 19.14 26.70 11.26
C ASN A 224 18.59 27.38 12.54
N PHE A 225 17.46 26.90 13.08
CA PHE A 225 16.84 27.48 14.26
C PHE A 225 17.66 27.36 15.56
N PHE A 226 18.51 26.33 15.70
CA PHE A 226 19.42 26.20 16.85
C PHE A 226 20.54 27.25 16.86
N TRP A 227 20.97 27.70 15.67
CA TRP A 227 21.82 28.89 15.56
C TRP A 227 20.99 30.18 15.70
N ALA A 228 19.76 30.20 15.16
CA ALA A 228 18.95 31.42 15.12
C ALA A 228 18.51 31.91 16.50
N ILE A 229 18.14 31.00 17.42
CA ILE A 229 17.64 31.35 18.75
C ILE A 229 18.70 32.07 19.60
N PRO A 230 19.94 31.56 19.80
CA PRO A 230 20.99 32.27 20.54
C PRO A 230 21.46 33.56 19.86
N ASN A 231 21.33 33.65 18.53
CA ASN A 231 21.64 34.84 17.75
C ASN A 231 20.43 35.78 17.57
N ARG A 232 19.32 35.58 18.32
CA ARG A 232 18.07 36.37 18.31
C ARG A 232 17.49 36.63 16.92
N THR A 233 17.80 35.76 15.95
CA THR A 233 17.47 35.94 14.55
C THR A 233 16.16 35.22 14.23
N TRP A 234 15.06 35.76 14.77
CA TRP A 234 13.74 35.09 14.80
C TRP A 234 13.20 34.69 13.42
N ILE A 235 13.57 35.39 12.35
CA ILE A 235 13.24 34.99 10.97
C ILE A 235 13.82 33.61 10.60
N GLY A 236 14.90 33.19 11.25
CA GLY A 236 15.45 31.84 11.16
C GLY A 236 14.53 30.75 11.71
N LEU A 237 13.48 31.08 12.50
CA LEU A 237 12.44 30.11 12.86
C LEU A 237 11.54 29.74 11.66
N LEU A 238 11.56 30.50 10.56
CA LEU A 238 10.87 30.09 9.34
C LEU A 238 11.46 28.80 8.73
N THR A 239 12.67 28.39 9.12
CA THR A 239 13.22 27.06 8.81
C THR A 239 12.45 25.91 9.50
N ALA A 240 11.43 26.20 10.32
CA ALA A 240 10.51 25.21 10.89
C ALA A 240 9.27 24.97 10.01
N ILE A 241 8.97 25.85 9.04
CA ILE A 241 7.73 25.82 8.27
C ILE A 241 7.92 25.03 6.95
N PRO A 242 7.06 24.07 6.59
CA PRO A 242 7.11 23.40 5.29
C PRO A 242 7.01 24.37 4.11
N ILE A 243 7.67 24.04 2.99
CA ILE A 243 7.77 24.84 1.76
C ILE A 243 8.53 26.17 1.98
N ILE A 244 8.00 27.09 2.79
CA ILE A 244 8.60 28.40 3.10
C ILE A 244 9.99 28.26 3.74
N GLY A 245 10.18 27.24 4.58
CA GLY A 245 11.44 26.94 5.24
C GLY A 245 12.50 26.25 4.38
N PHE A 246 12.20 25.89 3.12
CA PHE A 246 13.17 25.24 2.22
C PHE A 246 14.27 26.20 1.69
N PRO A 247 13.98 27.43 1.20
CA PRO A 247 15.01 28.40 0.86
C PRO A 247 15.69 29.06 2.08
N MET A 248 15.07 29.00 3.27
CA MET A 248 15.53 29.74 4.44
C MET A 248 16.95 29.41 4.93
N PRO A 249 17.46 28.15 4.90
CA PRO A 249 18.86 27.84 5.22
C PRO A 249 19.85 28.57 4.31
N LEU A 250 19.55 28.71 3.01
CA LEU A 250 20.40 29.46 2.06
C LEU A 250 20.38 30.96 2.37
N ILE A 251 19.21 31.51 2.68
CA ILE A 251 19.05 32.92 3.07
C ILE A 251 19.78 33.19 4.41
N LEU A 252 19.72 32.26 5.36
CA LEU A 252 20.51 32.27 6.60
C LEU A 252 22.01 32.15 6.34
N GLY A 253 22.43 31.36 5.35
CA GLY A 253 23.81 31.30 4.88
C GLY A 253 24.31 32.67 4.40
N PHE A 254 23.55 33.36 3.54
CA PHE A 254 23.94 34.68 3.01
C PHE A 254 23.81 35.83 4.02
N LYS A 255 22.69 35.93 4.76
CA LYS A 255 22.36 37.09 5.61
C LYS A 255 22.41 36.84 7.11
N GLY A 256 22.58 35.60 7.56
CA GLY A 256 22.58 35.25 8.98
C GLY A 256 23.61 36.04 9.80
N ARG A 257 24.82 36.26 9.28
CA ARG A 257 25.82 37.09 9.97
C ARG A 257 25.40 38.56 10.13
N GLU A 258 24.82 39.16 9.10
CA GLU A 258 24.31 40.54 9.16
C GLU A 258 23.15 40.66 10.15
N TRP A 259 22.24 39.67 10.16
CA TRP A 259 21.12 39.59 11.10
C TRP A 259 21.60 39.38 12.54
N ALA A 260 22.48 38.43 12.80
CA ALA A 260 23.02 38.17 14.15
C ALA A 260 23.80 39.37 14.72
N TRP A 261 24.48 40.14 13.87
CA TRP A 261 25.11 41.40 14.27
C TRP A 261 24.07 42.47 14.64
N ARG A 262 23.00 42.62 13.86
CA ARG A 262 21.92 43.60 14.12
C ARG A 262 21.00 43.22 15.30
N ASN A 263 20.82 41.92 15.59
CA ASN A 263 19.85 41.41 16.57
C ASN A 263 20.36 41.28 18.02
N ARG A 264 21.64 41.54 18.28
CA ARG A 264 22.26 41.44 19.62
C ARG A 264 23.38 42.48 19.77
N GLN A 265 23.59 42.99 20.98
CA GLN A 265 24.82 43.72 21.32
C GLN A 265 26.01 42.75 21.42
N TRP A 266 27.17 43.18 20.90
CA TRP A 266 28.43 42.45 20.89
C TRP A 266 29.56 43.39 21.33
N ASP A 267 30.45 42.92 22.21
CA ASP A 267 31.49 43.78 22.80
C ASP A 267 32.54 44.22 21.78
N SER A 268 32.76 43.44 20.71
CA SER A 268 33.60 43.82 19.58
C SER A 268 33.32 42.96 18.32
N VAL A 269 33.88 43.36 17.18
CA VAL A 269 33.84 42.61 15.91
C VAL A 269 34.58 41.26 16.05
N GLU A 270 35.65 41.22 16.85
CA GLU A 270 36.43 40.02 17.16
C GLU A 270 35.66 39.07 18.08
N HIS A 271 34.86 39.59 19.02
CA HIS A 271 33.96 38.76 19.81
C HIS A 271 32.88 38.12 18.92
N PHE A 272 32.20 38.92 18.09
CA PHE A 272 31.23 38.38 17.14
C PHE A 272 31.84 37.30 16.24
N ASN A 273 32.99 37.58 15.61
CA ASN A 273 33.66 36.62 14.73
C ASN A 273 34.16 35.36 15.47
N ARG A 274 34.61 35.47 16.73
CA ARG A 274 34.93 34.31 17.58
C ARG A 274 33.71 33.41 17.80
N VAL A 275 32.55 33.99 18.10
CA VAL A 275 31.29 33.24 18.32
C VAL A 275 30.76 32.63 17.02
N GLN A 276 30.76 33.37 15.90
CA GLN A 276 30.36 32.79 14.61
C GLN A 276 31.34 31.70 14.11
N ARG A 277 32.62 31.77 14.49
CA ARG A 277 33.59 30.68 14.24
C ARG A 277 33.29 29.45 15.10
N GLN A 278 32.90 29.60 16.36
CA GLN A 278 32.44 28.49 17.20
C GLN A 278 31.20 27.80 16.60
N TRP A 279 30.20 28.57 16.15
CA TRP A 279 29.02 28.03 15.45
C TRP A 279 29.37 27.31 14.13
N THR A 280 30.32 27.86 13.37
CA THR A 280 30.84 27.22 12.15
C THR A 280 31.51 25.89 12.46
N VAL A 281 32.37 25.84 13.48
CA VAL A 281 33.05 24.61 13.92
C VAL A 281 32.06 23.58 14.44
N ALA A 282 31.04 23.98 15.22
CA ALA A 282 29.99 23.08 15.70
C ALA A 282 29.20 22.42 14.55
N GLY A 283 28.79 23.22 13.55
CA GLY A 283 28.10 22.71 12.36
C GLY A 283 28.97 21.76 11.53
N VAL A 284 30.24 22.12 11.30
CA VAL A 284 31.19 21.27 10.55
C VAL A 284 31.47 19.96 11.30
N ILE A 285 31.72 19.99 12.62
CA ILE A 285 31.94 18.77 13.42
C ILE A 285 30.71 17.86 13.35
N PHE A 286 29.49 18.41 13.48
CA PHE A 286 28.26 17.63 13.39
C PHE A 286 28.13 16.90 12.04
N TYR A 287 28.31 17.62 10.91
CA TYR A 287 28.24 17.02 9.58
C TYR A 287 29.38 16.04 9.30
N VAL A 288 30.62 16.31 9.76
CA VAL A 288 31.74 15.37 9.64
C VAL A 288 31.46 14.08 10.43
N VAL A 289 30.95 14.18 11.66
CA VAL A 289 30.55 12.99 12.45
C VAL A 289 29.44 12.20 11.75
N ALA A 290 28.42 12.87 11.18
CA ALA A 290 27.38 12.19 10.40
C ALA A 290 27.95 11.47 9.16
N ILE A 291 28.89 12.09 8.43
CA ILE A 291 29.56 11.49 7.27
C ILE A 291 30.46 10.32 7.67
N VAL A 292 31.16 10.41 8.81
CA VAL A 292 31.94 9.30 9.38
C VAL A 292 31.02 8.13 9.74
N ILE A 293 29.88 8.37 10.38
CA ILE A 293 28.88 7.34 10.70
C ILE A 293 28.30 6.71 9.42
N ILE A 294 28.12 7.46 8.32
CA ILE A 294 27.80 6.90 6.99
C ILE A 294 28.90 5.97 6.47
N ALA A 295 30.15 6.42 6.49
CA ALA A 295 31.28 5.68 5.93
C ALA A 295 31.50 4.35 6.67
N PHE A 296 31.55 4.38 8.00
CA PHE A 296 31.66 3.15 8.82
C PHE A 296 30.37 2.31 8.77
N GLY A 297 29.19 2.92 8.68
CA GLY A 297 27.91 2.22 8.52
C GLY A 297 27.84 1.33 7.27
N LYS A 298 28.59 1.66 6.20
CA LYS A 298 28.76 0.82 5.01
C LYS A 298 29.81 -0.29 5.17
N ALA A 299 30.71 -0.18 6.15
CA ALA A 299 31.77 -1.16 6.43
C ALA A 299 31.38 -2.22 7.49
N TYR A 300 30.28 -2.02 8.23
CA TYR A 300 29.77 -3.02 9.18
C TYR A 300 29.51 -4.43 8.59
N PRO A 301 28.85 -4.60 7.42
CA PRO A 301 28.54 -5.95 6.91
C PRO A 301 29.79 -6.75 6.46
N SER A 302 30.95 -6.11 6.27
CA SER A 302 32.22 -6.81 6.01
C SER A 302 33.07 -7.04 7.28
N LEU A 303 32.59 -6.61 8.45
CA LEU A 303 33.20 -6.88 9.76
C LEU A 303 32.50 -8.01 10.51
N GLU A 304 31.16 -8.12 10.44
CA GLU A 304 30.43 -9.26 11.04
C GLU A 304 30.91 -10.60 10.44
N ALA A 305 31.17 -10.64 9.13
CA ALA A 305 31.76 -11.78 8.42
C ALA A 305 33.21 -12.14 8.82
N ARG A 306 33.84 -11.39 9.74
CA ARG A 306 35.17 -11.68 10.30
C ARG A 306 35.14 -11.99 11.81
N PHE A 307 33.97 -11.95 12.44
CA PHE A 307 33.82 -12.08 13.90
C PHE A 307 32.79 -13.14 14.34
N ASN A 308 32.27 -13.97 13.43
CA ASN A 308 31.45 -15.15 13.75
C ASN A 308 32.16 -16.49 13.41
N PRO A 309 33.15 -16.95 14.20
CA PRO A 309 33.93 -18.16 13.89
C PRO A 309 33.26 -19.44 14.42
N GLN A 310 32.10 -19.83 13.87
CA GLN A 310 31.44 -21.10 14.24
C GLN A 310 31.10 -22.04 13.07
N ASP A 311 30.95 -21.57 11.84
CA ASP A 311 30.36 -22.38 10.75
C ASP A 311 31.37 -23.06 9.78
N GLU A 312 32.68 -22.83 9.93
CA GLU A 312 33.72 -23.44 9.06
C GLU A 312 34.12 -24.88 9.45
N GLY A 313 33.53 -25.45 10.52
CA GLY A 313 33.96 -26.73 11.08
C GLY A 313 33.63 -27.98 10.26
N GLU A 314 32.46 -28.04 9.61
CA GLU A 314 31.93 -29.31 9.09
C GLU A 314 32.31 -29.61 7.63
N HIS A 315 32.60 -28.60 6.81
CA HIS A 315 32.79 -28.78 5.36
C HIS A 315 34.14 -29.42 4.95
N SER A 316 35.04 -29.68 5.90
CA SER A 316 36.37 -30.28 5.62
C SER A 316 36.39 -31.81 5.68
N ALA A 317 35.41 -32.46 6.32
CA ALA A 317 35.53 -33.86 6.75
C ALA A 317 35.10 -34.93 5.72
N GLN A 318 34.46 -34.55 4.61
CA GLN A 318 33.75 -35.50 3.74
C GLN A 318 34.32 -35.63 2.31
N LYS A 319 35.61 -35.32 2.12
CA LYS A 319 36.30 -35.47 0.81
C LYS A 319 37.31 -36.63 0.74
N GLU A 320 37.67 -37.26 1.87
CA GLU A 320 38.55 -38.44 1.90
C GLU A 320 37.98 -39.59 2.74
N LEU A 321 37.11 -40.39 2.12
CA LEU A 321 37.35 -41.84 1.98
C LEU A 321 36.37 -42.47 0.97
N GLY A 322 36.90 -43.21 0.01
CA GLY A 322 36.12 -44.13 -0.82
C GLY A 322 36.44 -45.57 -0.44
N GLY A 323 35.43 -46.39 -0.16
CA GLY A 323 35.62 -47.83 0.06
C GLY A 323 34.47 -48.55 0.76
N SER A 324 34.03 -49.65 0.13
CA SER A 324 33.24 -50.75 0.72
C SER A 324 31.77 -50.50 1.10
N GLN A 325 30.98 -51.57 1.02
CA GLN A 325 29.54 -51.66 1.28
C GLN A 325 29.26 -52.55 2.53
N PRO A 326 28.01 -52.96 2.87
CA PRO A 326 26.97 -52.14 3.53
C PRO A 326 26.35 -52.88 4.76
N VAL A 327 25.10 -52.51 5.13
CA VAL A 327 24.16 -53.21 6.07
C VAL A 327 24.44 -53.07 7.59
N GLN A 328 23.40 -52.72 8.36
CA GLN A 328 22.88 -53.49 9.54
C GLN A 328 21.95 -52.72 10.50
N ILE A 329 21.94 -51.38 10.53
CA ILE A 329 21.26 -50.64 11.63
C ILE A 329 19.76 -50.33 11.37
N ALA A 330 19.31 -50.19 10.12
CA ALA A 330 17.97 -49.65 9.82
C ALA A 330 16.77 -50.59 10.09
N GLN A 331 16.97 -51.91 10.17
CA GLN A 331 15.86 -52.87 10.16
C GLN A 331 15.19 -53.06 11.53
N ALA A 332 15.89 -52.81 12.64
CA ALA A 332 15.41 -53.09 14.00
C ALA A 332 14.30 -52.15 14.51
N ALA A 333 14.01 -51.05 13.80
CA ALA A 333 13.05 -50.04 14.24
C ALA A 333 11.61 -50.25 13.72
N LEU A 334 11.40 -51.10 12.71
CA LEU A 334 10.10 -51.23 12.03
C LEU A 334 9.15 -52.22 12.71
N ASP A 335 9.66 -53.35 13.20
CA ASP A 335 8.84 -54.46 13.70
C ASP A 335 8.17 -54.17 15.08
N LEU A 336 8.60 -53.11 15.78
CA LEU A 336 8.07 -52.75 17.10
C LEU A 336 6.81 -51.86 17.04
N ALA A 337 6.49 -51.26 15.89
CA ALA A 337 5.35 -50.35 15.73
C ALA A 337 4.06 -51.07 15.28
N ALA A 338 4.14 -52.32 14.82
CA ALA A 338 3.03 -53.03 14.17
C ALA A 338 2.10 -53.81 15.11
N SER A 339 2.26 -53.67 16.44
CA SER A 339 1.71 -54.62 17.43
C SER A 339 0.89 -53.97 18.57
N SER A 340 0.17 -52.88 18.30
CA SER A 340 -0.82 -52.33 19.26
C SER A 340 -2.05 -51.68 18.60
N ALA A 341 -3.17 -51.70 19.33
CA ALA A 341 -4.41 -50.94 19.07
C ALA A 341 -5.19 -51.25 17.77
N SER A 342 -5.64 -52.51 17.62
CA SER A 342 -6.93 -52.79 16.98
C SER A 342 -7.96 -53.17 18.05
N GLN A 343 -8.96 -52.31 18.31
CA GLN A 343 -10.23 -52.67 18.95
C GLN A 343 -11.25 -51.50 19.03
N ALA A 344 -12.51 -51.87 19.29
CA ALA A 344 -13.69 -51.04 19.58
C ALA A 344 -14.41 -50.33 18.40
N GLN A 345 -15.74 -50.24 18.53
CA GLN A 345 -16.74 -49.78 17.54
C GLN A 345 -17.82 -48.96 18.25
N THR A 346 -18.43 -47.96 17.60
CA THR A 346 -19.91 -47.76 17.44
C THR A 346 -20.24 -46.38 16.79
N PRO A 347 -21.44 -46.19 16.17
CA PRO A 347 -21.78 -44.98 15.40
C PRO A 347 -23.03 -44.19 15.86
N ALA A 348 -23.28 -43.04 15.20
CA ALA A 348 -24.55 -42.27 15.11
C ALA A 348 -24.93 -41.39 16.34
N PRO A 349 -25.80 -40.36 16.20
CA PRO A 349 -26.65 -40.01 15.04
C PRO A 349 -26.53 -38.56 14.49
N THR A 350 -27.36 -38.31 13.47
CA THR A 350 -27.54 -37.08 12.66
C THR A 350 -28.21 -35.90 13.37
N ALA A 351 -28.04 -34.71 12.80
CA ALA A 351 -29.03 -33.63 12.82
C ALA A 351 -28.94 -32.82 11.49
N ASP A 352 -30.05 -32.72 10.76
CA ASP A 352 -30.20 -31.79 9.64
C ASP A 352 -30.62 -30.40 10.15
N ASP A 353 -30.22 -29.33 9.45
CA ASP A 353 -31.19 -28.30 9.05
C ASP A 353 -30.73 -27.63 7.74
N SER A 354 -31.68 -27.15 6.94
CA SER A 354 -31.43 -26.62 5.59
C SER A 354 -32.34 -25.42 5.27
N THR A 355 -31.80 -24.21 5.42
CA THR A 355 -32.49 -22.97 5.00
C THR A 355 -31.61 -22.15 4.06
N THR A 356 -31.94 -22.19 2.77
CA THR A 356 -31.35 -21.34 1.73
C THR A 356 -31.94 -19.93 1.78
N ASN A 357 -31.16 -18.92 1.37
CA ASN A 357 -31.66 -17.58 1.05
C ASN A 357 -30.79 -16.98 -0.09
N PRO A 358 -31.36 -16.35 -1.12
CA PRO A 358 -30.61 -16.01 -2.34
C PRO A 358 -29.99 -14.61 -2.28
N GLN A 359 -28.74 -14.49 -2.74
CA GLN A 359 -28.05 -13.22 -2.93
C GLN A 359 -27.29 -13.26 -4.26
N GLN A 360 -27.45 -12.23 -5.10
CA GLN A 360 -27.01 -12.27 -6.51
C GLN A 360 -25.49 -12.11 -6.64
N ASP A 361 -24.88 -12.84 -7.58
CA ASP A 361 -23.44 -12.84 -7.86
C ASP A 361 -22.88 -11.43 -8.15
N THR A 362 -22.02 -10.95 -7.25
CA THR A 362 -21.03 -9.90 -7.49
C THR A 362 -19.65 -10.49 -7.31
N GLN A 363 -18.81 -10.45 -8.34
CA GLN A 363 -17.48 -11.07 -8.37
C GLN A 363 -16.38 -10.00 -8.53
N GLU A 364 -15.17 -10.26 -8.05
CA GLU A 364 -14.07 -9.28 -8.06
C GLU A 364 -13.29 -9.24 -9.39
N ILE A 365 -12.85 -8.04 -9.78
CA ILE A 365 -11.99 -7.80 -10.95
C ILE A 365 -10.53 -7.97 -10.50
N PHE A 366 -9.94 -9.13 -10.78
CA PHE A 366 -8.53 -9.42 -10.48
C PHE A 366 -7.60 -8.84 -11.56
N THR A 367 -7.19 -7.59 -11.38
CA THR A 367 -6.21 -6.86 -12.22
C THR A 367 -4.75 -7.20 -11.89
N GLY A 368 -3.83 -6.89 -12.82
CA GLY A 368 -2.38 -6.92 -12.61
C GLY A 368 -1.75 -8.33 -12.51
N ASN A 369 -2.56 -9.39 -12.53
CA ASN A 369 -2.09 -10.76 -12.62
C ASN A 369 -2.25 -11.23 -14.08
N THR A 370 -1.18 -11.14 -14.89
CA THR A 370 -1.20 -11.75 -16.22
C THR A 370 -1.39 -13.25 -16.09
N ASN A 371 -2.40 -13.78 -16.77
CA ASN A 371 -2.56 -15.23 -16.90
C ASN A 371 -1.89 -15.69 -18.21
N PRO A 372 -0.63 -16.17 -18.19
CA PRO A 372 0.05 -16.64 -19.39
C PRO A 372 -0.56 -17.92 -19.99
N GLN A 373 -1.56 -18.51 -19.33
CA GLN A 373 -2.38 -19.61 -19.85
C GLN A 373 -3.81 -19.18 -20.17
N PHE A 374 -4.12 -17.88 -20.26
CA PHE A 374 -5.42 -17.45 -20.77
C PHE A 374 -5.59 -17.92 -22.22
N THR A 375 -6.45 -18.91 -22.40
CA THR A 375 -6.93 -19.41 -23.69
C THR A 375 -8.44 -19.51 -23.59
N ALA A 376 -9.15 -18.64 -24.30
CA ALA A 376 -10.60 -18.64 -24.39
C ALA A 376 -11.02 -19.12 -25.78
N THR A 377 -11.69 -20.27 -25.85
CA THR A 377 -12.38 -20.71 -27.07
C THR A 377 -13.63 -19.85 -27.26
N THR A 378 -13.57 -18.89 -28.19
CA THR A 378 -14.70 -18.02 -28.55
C THR A 378 -15.41 -18.56 -29.79
N MET A 379 -16.61 -18.08 -30.09
CA MET A 379 -17.32 -18.46 -31.33
C MET A 379 -16.60 -18.00 -32.61
N ALA A 380 -15.66 -17.06 -32.53
CA ALA A 380 -14.80 -16.65 -33.64
C ALA A 380 -13.48 -17.44 -33.72
N GLY A 381 -13.19 -18.32 -32.75
CA GLY A 381 -11.95 -19.08 -32.63
C GLY A 381 -11.23 -18.83 -31.30
N SER A 382 -9.96 -19.24 -31.20
CA SER A 382 -9.21 -19.14 -29.94
C SER A 382 -8.66 -17.73 -29.73
N VAL A 383 -9.06 -17.09 -28.63
CA VAL A 383 -8.39 -15.90 -28.10
C VAL A 383 -7.35 -16.35 -27.07
N TYR A 384 -6.10 -15.91 -27.22
CA TYR A 384 -5.02 -16.24 -26.30
C TYR A 384 -4.06 -15.06 -26.13
N LEU A 385 -3.32 -15.08 -25.02
CA LEU A 385 -2.24 -14.12 -24.78
C LEU A 385 -1.00 -14.50 -25.60
N VAL A 386 -0.35 -13.51 -26.20
CA VAL A 386 0.92 -13.65 -26.92
C VAL A 386 1.95 -12.73 -26.29
N GLU A 387 3.17 -13.22 -26.12
CA GLU A 387 4.35 -12.44 -25.73
C GLU A 387 5.19 -12.18 -26.98
N ASP A 388 5.57 -10.93 -27.22
CA ASP A 388 6.43 -10.54 -28.34
C ASP A 388 7.94 -10.65 -28.00
N ALA A 389 8.81 -10.29 -28.95
CA ALA A 389 10.25 -10.29 -28.73
C ALA A 389 10.76 -9.24 -27.71
N GLN A 390 9.89 -8.30 -27.30
CA GLN A 390 10.16 -7.24 -26.33
C GLN A 390 9.54 -7.53 -24.94
N LYS A 391 8.83 -8.65 -24.80
CA LYS A 391 8.04 -9.08 -23.62
C LYS A 391 6.77 -8.28 -23.37
N ILE A 392 6.23 -7.66 -24.41
CA ILE A 392 4.90 -7.05 -24.40
C ILE A 392 3.87 -8.16 -24.56
N HIS A 393 2.89 -8.20 -23.65
CA HIS A 393 1.76 -9.12 -23.72
C HIS A 393 0.58 -8.47 -24.43
N TYR A 394 0.11 -9.08 -25.52
CA TYR A 394 -1.07 -8.64 -26.27
C TYR A 394 -2.03 -9.81 -26.50
N LEU A 395 -3.29 -9.51 -26.81
CA LEU A 395 -4.29 -10.53 -27.16
C LEU A 395 -4.29 -10.82 -28.66
N ALA A 396 -4.32 -12.10 -29.04
CA ALA A 396 -4.52 -12.53 -30.41
C ALA A 396 -5.76 -13.42 -30.55
N LEU A 397 -6.51 -13.25 -31.64
CA LEU A 397 -7.59 -14.14 -32.07
C LEU A 397 -7.09 -14.90 -33.31
N ASN A 398 -7.02 -16.23 -33.21
CA ASN A 398 -6.51 -17.11 -34.28
C ASN A 398 -5.12 -16.71 -34.83
N GLY A 399 -4.28 -16.08 -34.00
CA GLY A 399 -2.94 -15.61 -34.39
C GLY A 399 -2.89 -14.22 -35.03
N THR A 400 -4.03 -13.58 -35.29
CA THR A 400 -4.08 -12.15 -35.61
C THR A 400 -4.14 -11.36 -34.31
N PRO A 401 -3.25 -10.37 -34.06
CA PRO A 401 -3.37 -9.45 -32.93
C PRO A 401 -4.74 -8.77 -32.94
N LEU A 402 -5.42 -8.75 -31.80
CA LEU A 402 -6.67 -8.00 -31.61
C LEU A 402 -6.43 -6.49 -31.42
N PHE A 403 -5.17 -6.10 -31.24
CA PHE A 403 -4.72 -4.74 -30.92
C PHE A 403 -3.25 -4.57 -31.31
N ASN A 404 -2.85 -3.37 -31.71
CA ASN A 404 -1.44 -3.00 -32.02
C ASN A 404 -1.12 -1.53 -31.67
N GLY A 405 -1.93 -0.86 -30.84
CA GLY A 405 -1.74 0.56 -30.51
C GLY A 405 -0.41 0.81 -29.80
N GLU A 406 0.40 1.73 -30.36
CA GLU A 406 1.83 1.90 -30.04
C GLU A 406 2.12 2.32 -28.58
N ASP A 407 1.11 2.82 -27.86
CA ASP A 407 1.22 3.35 -26.49
C ASP A 407 0.96 2.33 -25.37
N ALA A 408 0.32 1.18 -25.64
CA ALA A 408 -0.02 0.20 -24.59
C ALA A 408 1.09 -0.84 -24.38
N LYS A 409 1.53 -1.00 -23.13
CA LYS A 409 2.71 -1.81 -22.75
C LYS A 409 2.36 -3.21 -22.24
N TYR A 410 1.08 -3.43 -21.95
CA TYR A 410 0.47 -4.72 -21.68
C TYR A 410 -1.03 -4.66 -21.95
N GLN A 411 -1.59 -5.81 -22.30
CA GLN A 411 -3.01 -6.13 -22.17
C GLN A 411 -3.18 -7.41 -21.33
N ASN A 412 -4.23 -7.46 -20.51
CA ASN A 412 -4.52 -8.62 -19.67
C ASN A 412 -6.02 -8.98 -19.73
N PRO A 413 -6.40 -10.19 -20.20
CA PRO A 413 -7.79 -10.63 -20.26
C PRO A 413 -8.31 -11.00 -18.85
N ILE A 414 -9.37 -10.33 -18.39
CA ILE A 414 -9.91 -10.51 -17.03
C ILE A 414 -11.05 -11.53 -17.01
N LYS A 415 -12.07 -11.34 -17.87
CA LYS A 415 -13.30 -12.15 -17.82
C LYS A 415 -14.00 -12.19 -19.18
N LEU A 416 -14.27 -13.40 -19.67
CA LEU A 416 -15.22 -13.62 -20.76
C LEU A 416 -16.64 -13.72 -20.20
N PHE A 417 -17.57 -13.01 -20.84
CA PHE A 417 -19.00 -13.03 -20.57
C PHE A 417 -19.74 -13.55 -21.81
N THR A 418 -20.84 -14.29 -21.60
CA THR A 418 -21.72 -14.80 -22.67
C THR A 418 -23.04 -14.03 -22.65
N LEU A 419 -23.50 -13.58 -23.81
CA LEU A 419 -24.73 -12.81 -24.01
C LEU A 419 -25.82 -13.69 -24.67
N SER A 420 -27.08 -13.29 -24.55
CA SER A 420 -28.29 -14.05 -24.95
C SER A 420 -28.35 -14.39 -26.45
N SER A 421 -27.61 -13.65 -27.27
CA SER A 421 -27.45 -13.79 -28.72
C SER A 421 -26.39 -14.82 -29.15
N ASN A 422 -25.74 -15.51 -28.20
CA ASN A 422 -24.44 -16.20 -28.36
C ASN A 422 -23.30 -15.27 -28.80
N GLU A 423 -23.45 -13.97 -28.58
CA GLU A 423 -22.33 -13.02 -28.64
C GLU A 423 -21.54 -13.06 -27.33
N GLN A 424 -20.27 -12.68 -27.37
CA GLN A 424 -19.37 -12.75 -26.21
C GLN A 424 -18.68 -11.41 -25.99
N ALA A 425 -18.51 -11.03 -24.72
CA ALA A 425 -17.78 -9.83 -24.33
C ALA A 425 -16.59 -10.23 -23.46
N LEU A 426 -15.36 -9.93 -23.89
CA LEU A 426 -14.15 -10.14 -23.10
C LEU A 426 -13.72 -8.81 -22.49
N LEU A 427 -13.75 -8.71 -21.16
CA LEU A 427 -13.18 -7.57 -20.43
C LEU A 427 -11.65 -7.69 -20.42
N VAL A 428 -10.97 -6.62 -20.84
CA VAL A 428 -9.51 -6.52 -20.94
C VAL A 428 -9.01 -5.34 -20.11
N GLU A 429 -7.96 -5.57 -19.34
CA GLU A 429 -7.13 -4.53 -18.71
C GLU A 429 -6.09 -4.04 -19.72
N SER A 430 -5.90 -2.72 -19.82
CA SER A 430 -5.00 -2.05 -20.75
C SER A 430 -4.15 -1.02 -20.01
N SER A 431 -2.98 -0.69 -20.56
CA SER A 431 -2.06 0.32 -20.03
C SER A 431 -1.84 1.52 -20.95
N GLY A 432 -2.55 1.60 -22.09
CA GLY A 432 -2.30 2.64 -23.10
C GLY A 432 -3.54 3.07 -23.85
N GLY A 433 -3.79 4.38 -23.73
CA GLY A 433 -4.77 5.17 -24.47
C GLY A 433 -4.57 6.63 -24.12
N ARG A 434 -4.78 6.99 -22.85
CA ARG A 434 -4.69 8.37 -22.31
C ARG A 434 -3.26 8.92 -22.11
N GLY A 435 -2.32 8.51 -22.98
CA GLY A 435 -0.90 8.81 -22.85
C GLY A 435 -0.32 8.39 -21.50
N THR A 436 0.77 9.03 -21.07
CA THR A 436 1.54 8.67 -19.87
C THR A 436 0.88 9.02 -18.52
N SER A 437 -0.43 9.34 -18.50
CA SER A 437 -1.11 9.85 -17.30
C SER A 437 -1.83 8.80 -16.45
N CYS A 438 -2.06 7.58 -16.97
CA CYS A 438 -2.82 6.53 -16.31
C CYS A 438 -2.24 5.14 -16.54
N GLU A 439 -2.03 4.38 -15.47
CA GLU A 439 -1.38 3.05 -15.51
C GLU A 439 -2.35 1.90 -15.83
N THR A 440 -3.67 2.11 -15.73
CA THR A 440 -4.69 1.09 -16.03
C THR A 440 -5.99 1.69 -16.53
N LEU A 441 -6.45 1.19 -17.67
CA LEU A 441 -7.77 1.40 -18.27
C LEU A 441 -8.37 0.04 -18.65
N PHE A 442 -9.63 0.03 -19.06
CA PHE A 442 -10.37 -1.18 -19.40
C PHE A 442 -11.12 -0.97 -20.71
N PHE A 443 -11.27 -2.04 -21.49
CA PHE A 443 -12.19 -2.08 -22.64
C PHE A 443 -12.83 -3.47 -22.76
N PHE A 444 -13.91 -3.57 -23.52
CA PHE A 444 -14.49 -4.85 -23.90
C PHE A 444 -14.19 -5.16 -25.36
N VAL A 445 -13.66 -6.35 -25.65
CA VAL A 445 -13.71 -6.96 -26.98
C VAL A 445 -15.07 -7.63 -27.15
N LEU A 446 -15.84 -7.19 -28.13
CA LEU A 446 -17.18 -7.66 -28.46
C LEU A 446 -17.10 -8.59 -29.69
N ILE A 447 -17.37 -9.87 -29.48
CA ILE A 447 -17.25 -10.94 -30.46
C ILE A 447 -18.64 -11.40 -30.86
N LYS A 448 -19.04 -11.14 -32.10
CA LYS A 448 -20.36 -11.50 -32.62
C LYS A 448 -20.38 -12.93 -33.14
N ARG A 449 -21.57 -13.54 -33.16
CA ARG A 449 -21.82 -14.88 -33.73
C ARG A 449 -21.39 -15.04 -35.20
N SER A 450 -21.26 -13.94 -35.95
CA SER A 450 -20.74 -13.91 -37.33
C SER A 450 -19.21 -14.02 -37.44
N GLY A 451 -18.48 -14.06 -36.32
CA GLY A 451 -17.03 -13.90 -36.30
C GLY A 451 -16.56 -12.43 -36.39
N GLN A 452 -17.48 -11.47 -36.55
CA GLN A 452 -17.14 -10.04 -36.50
C GLN A 452 -16.70 -9.66 -35.08
N VAL A 453 -15.52 -9.06 -34.97
CA VAL A 453 -15.03 -8.43 -33.74
C VAL A 453 -15.27 -6.92 -33.81
N SER A 454 -15.50 -6.31 -32.65
CA SER A 454 -15.55 -4.86 -32.41
C SER A 454 -15.15 -4.61 -30.95
N TRP A 455 -14.98 -3.36 -30.54
CA TRP A 455 -14.58 -3.01 -29.17
C TRP A 455 -15.34 -1.79 -28.65
N THR A 456 -15.35 -1.61 -27.33
CA THR A 456 -15.76 -0.36 -26.70
C THR A 456 -14.62 0.67 -26.74
N PRO A 457 -14.90 1.97 -26.54
CA PRO A 457 -13.88 2.91 -26.12
C PRO A 457 -13.21 2.44 -24.81
N GLU A 458 -12.01 2.93 -24.52
CA GLU A 458 -11.39 2.70 -23.21
C GLU A 458 -12.15 3.45 -22.09
N PHE A 459 -12.21 2.86 -20.90
CA PHE A 459 -12.88 3.45 -19.74
C PHE A 459 -12.18 3.08 -18.44
N GLY A 460 -12.48 3.81 -17.37
CA GLY A 460 -11.90 3.58 -16.06
C GLY A 460 -11.40 4.85 -15.38
N SER A 461 -10.93 4.65 -14.15
CA SER A 461 -10.54 5.66 -13.17
C SER A 461 -9.05 5.64 -12.84
N CYS A 462 -8.24 4.90 -13.60
CA CYS A 462 -6.80 4.73 -13.38
C CYS A 462 -6.49 4.03 -12.04
N PHE A 463 -7.35 3.06 -11.68
CA PHE A 463 -7.28 2.24 -10.46
C PHE A 463 -7.30 0.76 -10.84
N HIS A 464 -6.42 -0.04 -10.23
CA HIS A 464 -6.39 -1.50 -10.43
C HIS A 464 -7.54 -2.17 -9.66
N GLY A 465 -8.49 -2.75 -10.39
CA GLY A 465 -9.52 -3.64 -9.86
C GLY A 465 -10.87 -2.98 -9.58
N GLY A 466 -11.76 -3.73 -8.95
CA GLY A 466 -13.17 -3.37 -8.75
C GLY A 466 -14.04 -4.61 -8.65
N THR A 467 -15.34 -4.50 -8.92
CA THR A 467 -16.27 -5.63 -8.97
C THR A 467 -17.10 -5.64 -10.25
N TYR A 468 -17.58 -6.82 -10.64
CA TYR A 468 -18.51 -7.01 -11.74
C TYR A 468 -19.74 -7.84 -11.35
N ALA A 469 -20.84 -7.58 -12.04
CA ALA A 469 -22.05 -8.39 -12.01
C ALA A 469 -22.69 -8.45 -13.41
N GLN A 470 -23.30 -9.57 -13.76
CA GLN A 470 -24.03 -9.75 -15.01
C GLN A 470 -25.53 -9.97 -14.74
N SER A 471 -26.38 -9.30 -15.50
CA SER A 471 -27.84 -9.46 -15.47
C SER A 471 -28.36 -9.55 -16.91
N GLY A 472 -28.43 -10.76 -17.44
CA GLY A 472 -28.66 -10.99 -18.87
C GLY A 472 -27.57 -10.33 -19.72
N ASP A 473 -27.97 -9.51 -20.68
CA ASP A 473 -27.04 -8.83 -21.60
C ASP A 473 -26.43 -7.53 -21.03
N GLN A 474 -26.71 -7.22 -19.76
CA GLN A 474 -26.15 -6.08 -19.07
C GLN A 474 -25.03 -6.53 -18.13
N ILE A 475 -23.83 -5.98 -18.33
CA ILE A 475 -22.67 -6.18 -17.43
C ILE A 475 -22.40 -4.86 -16.72
N LEU A 476 -22.47 -4.88 -15.39
CA LEU A 476 -22.13 -3.76 -14.52
C LEU A 476 -20.72 -3.98 -13.97
N LEU A 477 -19.85 -3.00 -14.14
CA LEU A 477 -18.55 -2.89 -13.48
C LEU A 477 -18.60 -1.73 -12.48
N THR A 478 -18.07 -1.93 -11.28
CA THR A 478 -17.90 -0.86 -10.27
C THR A 478 -16.43 -0.72 -9.96
N ILE A 479 -15.84 0.42 -10.35
CA ILE A 479 -14.39 0.68 -10.29
C ILE A 479 -14.15 1.83 -9.29
N PRO A 480 -13.27 1.69 -8.28
CA PRO A 480 -12.96 2.77 -7.35
C PRO A 480 -12.36 4.00 -8.03
N LYS A 481 -12.70 5.20 -7.55
CA LYS A 481 -12.10 6.48 -7.97
C LYS A 481 -11.79 7.35 -6.76
N MET A 482 -10.94 8.36 -6.94
CA MET A 482 -10.69 9.35 -5.89
C MET A 482 -12.01 10.00 -5.44
N GLY A 483 -12.41 9.74 -4.19
CA GLY A 483 -13.67 10.22 -3.61
C GLY A 483 -14.92 9.37 -3.89
N GLY A 484 -14.82 8.16 -4.46
CA GLY A 484 -15.98 7.28 -4.63
C GLY A 484 -15.77 6.07 -5.54
N VAL A 485 -16.79 5.75 -6.34
CA VAL A 485 -16.75 4.70 -7.38
C VAL A 485 -17.38 5.22 -8.68
N SER A 486 -16.89 4.79 -9.83
CA SER A 486 -17.62 4.87 -11.11
C SER A 486 -18.35 3.56 -11.37
N ARG A 487 -19.57 3.64 -11.89
CA ARG A 487 -20.30 2.47 -12.42
C ARG A 487 -20.29 2.51 -13.95
N TYR A 488 -19.61 1.54 -14.56
CA TYR A 488 -19.61 1.35 -16.01
C TYR A 488 -20.60 0.24 -16.35
N VAL A 489 -21.57 0.52 -17.22
CA VAL A 489 -22.59 -0.44 -17.66
C VAL A 489 -22.41 -0.71 -19.14
N LEU A 490 -22.03 -1.95 -19.48
CA LEU A 490 -22.08 -2.45 -20.86
C LEU A 490 -23.50 -2.96 -21.14
N ARG A 491 -24.11 -2.49 -22.22
CA ARG A 491 -25.39 -3.00 -22.73
C ARG A 491 -25.50 -2.72 -24.23
N ASN A 492 -25.94 -3.71 -25.01
CA ASN A 492 -26.07 -3.62 -26.47
C ASN A 492 -24.77 -3.18 -27.20
N GLY A 493 -23.60 -3.42 -26.59
CA GLY A 493 -22.29 -2.95 -27.09
C GLY A 493 -21.91 -1.51 -26.70
N GLU A 494 -22.82 -0.71 -26.14
CA GLU A 494 -22.50 0.59 -25.57
C GLU A 494 -21.98 0.45 -24.14
N ILE A 495 -20.90 1.16 -23.78
CA ILE A 495 -20.43 1.31 -22.39
C ILE A 495 -20.81 2.69 -21.85
N ARG A 496 -21.40 2.72 -20.64
CA ARG A 496 -21.90 3.96 -20.01
C ARG A 496 -21.36 4.17 -18.59
N GLU A 497 -20.71 5.30 -18.33
CA GLU A 497 -20.24 5.71 -17.00
C GLU A 497 -21.31 6.51 -16.25
N ASP A 498 -21.73 6.04 -15.08
CA ASP A 498 -22.72 6.68 -14.19
C ASP A 498 -24.00 7.13 -14.96
N GLY A 499 -24.36 6.38 -16.01
CA GLY A 499 -25.51 6.59 -16.91
C GLY A 499 -25.21 7.33 -18.22
N ARG A 500 -24.07 8.00 -18.35
CA ARG A 500 -23.64 8.76 -19.53
C ARG A 500 -22.88 7.84 -20.51
N LEU A 501 -23.11 8.00 -21.82
CA LEU A 501 -22.36 7.26 -22.84
C LEU A 501 -20.87 7.65 -22.80
N VAL A 502 -19.97 6.68 -22.69
CA VAL A 502 -18.54 6.92 -22.93
C VAL A 502 -18.36 7.04 -24.43
N GLN A 503 -17.81 8.16 -24.88
CA GLN A 503 -17.55 8.41 -26.30
C GLN A 503 -16.07 8.21 -26.60
N ILE A 504 -15.76 7.83 -27.83
CA ILE A 504 -14.43 8.02 -28.39
C ILE A 504 -14.23 9.54 -28.52
N VAL A 505 -13.28 10.09 -27.77
CA VAL A 505 -12.91 11.50 -27.88
C VAL A 505 -12.11 11.67 -29.18
N GLN A 506 -12.14 12.86 -29.80
CA GLN A 506 -11.36 13.12 -31.03
C GLN A 506 -9.86 13.37 -30.78
N SER A 507 -9.44 13.47 -29.52
CA SER A 507 -8.07 13.15 -29.13
C SER A 507 -7.93 11.63 -29.08
N ARG A 508 -6.79 11.08 -29.53
CA ARG A 508 -6.51 9.63 -29.65
C ARG A 508 -6.44 8.87 -28.31
N GLU A 509 -6.95 9.47 -27.25
CA GLU A 509 -6.71 9.10 -25.87
C GLU A 509 -7.59 7.94 -25.39
N ASN A 510 -8.44 7.37 -26.26
CA ASN A 510 -9.58 6.58 -25.82
C ASN A 510 -10.14 5.58 -26.84
N ASP A 511 -9.44 5.33 -27.96
CA ASP A 511 -9.82 4.35 -28.99
C ASP A 511 -8.81 3.19 -29.04
N PRO A 512 -9.23 1.93 -28.87
CA PRO A 512 -8.37 0.76 -29.11
C PRO A 512 -8.05 0.44 -30.58
N ALA A 513 -8.49 1.25 -31.56
CA ALA A 513 -8.43 0.93 -32.99
C ALA A 513 -7.16 1.36 -33.75
N ASP A 514 -6.53 2.48 -33.36
CA ASP A 514 -5.53 3.23 -34.14
C ASP A 514 -4.07 2.80 -33.85
#